data_AF-A0A8J4Q2S2-F1
#
_entry.id   AF-A0A8J4Q2S2-F1
#
_cell.length_a   1.000
_cell.length_b   1.000
_cell.length_c   1.000
_cell.angle_alpha   90.00
_cell.angle_beta   90.00
_cell.angle_gamma   90.00
#
_symmetry.space_group_name_H-M   'P 1'
#
loop_
_entity.id
_entity.type
_entity.pdbx_description
1 polymer ?
#
loop_
_entity_poly.entity_id
_entity_poly.type
_entity_poly.pdbx_seq_one_letter_code
_entity_poly.pdbx_strand_id
1 'polypeptide(L)'
;MDEFDQALNIESDTYISSKEEGISDGKRLGYIDGYQLGFEKGTELGQEIGYYQSCVSVWNNLVNIYKSTQKFTPRSLQNLEKLTKLLDNYHLNFNDENIMSSLNEIRVKFKLTSTQLGLQTKEQNELSF
;
A
#
# COMPACT_ATOMS: atom_id res chain seq x y z
N MET A 1 48.91 32.45 -11.93
CA MET A 1 48.97 31.01 -11.64
C MET A 1 49.21 30.35 -12.99
N ASP A 2 50.29 29.61 -13.13
CA ASP A 2 50.88 29.22 -14.42
C ASP A 2 50.01 28.17 -15.12
N GLU A 3 49.85 28.23 -16.43
CA GLU A 3 49.02 27.26 -17.19
C GLU A 3 49.55 25.82 -17.03
N PHE A 4 50.85 25.68 -16.77
CA PHE A 4 51.50 24.42 -16.43
C PHE A 4 51.12 23.88 -15.04
N ASP A 5 50.79 24.76 -14.07
CA ASP A 5 50.32 24.34 -12.74
C ASP A 5 48.91 23.72 -12.82
N GLN A 6 48.04 24.23 -13.70
CA GLN A 6 46.73 23.64 -13.95
C GLN A 6 46.85 22.27 -14.63
N ALA A 7 47.76 22.13 -15.61
CA ALA A 7 48.00 20.86 -16.28
C ALA A 7 48.53 19.78 -15.30
N LEU A 8 49.32 20.16 -14.30
CA LEU A 8 49.85 19.24 -13.29
C LEU A 8 48.77 18.74 -12.32
N ASN A 9 47.75 19.55 -12.03
CA ASN A 9 46.69 19.23 -11.06
C ASN A 9 45.40 18.66 -11.69
N ILE A 10 45.31 18.63 -13.02
CA ILE A 10 44.09 18.26 -13.76
C ILE A 10 43.45 16.95 -13.31
N GLU A 11 44.26 15.91 -13.05
CA GLU A 11 43.75 14.60 -12.61
C GLU A 11 43.12 14.70 -11.22
N SER A 12 43.78 15.38 -10.28
CA SER A 12 43.30 15.55 -8.91
C SER A 12 42.02 16.39 -8.87
N ASP A 13 42.01 17.50 -9.61
CA ASP A 13 40.85 18.40 -9.70
C ASP A 13 39.65 17.70 -10.38
N THR A 14 39.91 16.94 -11.45
CA THR A 14 38.87 16.14 -12.14
C THR A 14 38.33 15.03 -11.23
N TYR A 15 39.19 14.36 -10.47
CA TYR A 15 38.77 13.31 -9.55
C TYR A 15 37.89 13.86 -8.42
N ILE A 16 38.29 14.98 -7.81
CA ILE A 16 37.53 15.61 -6.73
C ILE A 16 36.17 16.08 -7.26
N SER A 17 36.16 16.82 -8.37
CA SER A 17 34.91 17.34 -8.96
C SER A 17 33.97 16.21 -9.41
N SER A 18 34.47 15.19 -10.10
CA SER A 18 33.64 14.05 -10.54
C SER A 18 33.10 13.23 -9.36
N LYS A 19 33.88 13.10 -8.28
CA LYS A 19 33.42 12.43 -7.05
C LYS A 19 32.30 13.22 -6.38
N GLU A 20 32.44 14.53 -6.27
CA GLU A 20 31.41 15.40 -5.70
C GLU A 20 30.13 15.37 -6.54
N GLU A 21 30.27 15.42 -7.86
CA GLU A 21 29.16 15.28 -8.81
C GLU A 21 28.46 13.93 -8.65
N GLY A 22 29.21 12.82 -8.64
CA GLY A 22 28.66 11.48 -8.45
C GLY A 22 27.93 11.30 -7.13
N ILE A 23 28.42 11.90 -6.03
CA ILE A 23 27.72 11.90 -4.74
C ILE A 23 26.42 12.70 -4.82
N SER A 24 26.45 13.87 -5.46
CA SER A 24 25.27 14.74 -5.64
C SER A 24 24.21 14.03 -6.46
N ASP A 25 24.59 13.43 -7.59
CA ASP A 25 23.70 12.69 -8.46
C ASP A 25 23.15 11.42 -7.78
N GLY A 26 23.98 10.68 -7.06
CA GLY A 26 23.53 9.51 -6.31
C GLY A 26 22.46 9.87 -5.28
N LYS A 27 22.61 10.99 -4.55
CA LYS A 27 21.59 11.48 -3.62
C LYS A 27 20.31 11.89 -4.33
N ARG A 28 20.43 12.58 -5.46
CA ARG A 28 19.29 13.03 -6.27
C ARG A 28 18.49 11.84 -6.82
N LEU A 29 19.17 10.88 -7.42
CA LEU A 29 18.55 9.66 -7.95
C LEU A 29 17.91 8.83 -6.84
N GLY A 30 18.62 8.62 -5.72
CA GLY A 30 18.07 7.89 -4.58
C GLY A 30 16.80 8.52 -4.01
N TYR A 31 16.70 9.85 -4.00
CA TYR A 31 15.47 10.54 -3.62
C TYR A 31 14.33 10.31 -4.61
N ILE A 32 14.60 10.46 -5.92
CA ILE A 32 13.59 10.27 -6.98
C ILE A 32 13.04 8.85 -6.93
N ASP A 33 13.92 7.86 -6.90
CA ASP A 33 13.54 6.45 -6.90
C ASP A 33 12.75 6.09 -5.63
N GLY A 34 13.22 6.54 -4.47
CA GLY A 34 12.54 6.33 -3.20
C GLY A 34 11.15 6.98 -3.14
N TYR A 35 11.02 8.20 -3.67
CA TYR A 35 9.75 8.90 -3.75
C TYR A 35 8.77 8.18 -4.68
N GLN A 36 9.21 7.84 -5.90
CA GLN A 36 8.36 7.18 -6.88
C GLN A 36 7.87 5.83 -6.37
N LEU A 37 8.78 5.00 -5.84
CA LEU A 37 8.43 3.70 -5.29
C LEU A 37 7.44 3.83 -4.12
N GLY A 38 7.70 4.76 -3.21
CA GLY A 38 6.81 5.02 -2.08
C GLY A 38 5.42 5.48 -2.52
N PHE A 39 5.34 6.34 -3.54
CA PHE A 39 4.08 6.81 -4.11
C PHE A 39 3.29 5.67 -4.76
N GLU A 40 3.93 4.87 -5.60
CA GLU A 40 3.31 3.73 -6.28
C GLU A 40 2.78 2.72 -5.26
N LYS A 41 3.63 2.29 -4.32
CA LYS A 41 3.25 1.29 -3.31
C LYS A 41 2.23 1.82 -2.32
N GLY A 42 2.32 3.09 -1.91
CA GLY A 42 1.29 3.69 -1.06
C GLY A 42 -0.06 3.78 -1.73
N THR A 43 -0.08 4.09 -3.03
CA THR A 43 -1.32 4.13 -3.83
C THR A 43 -1.95 2.75 -3.94
N GLU A 44 -1.15 1.72 -4.23
CA GLU A 44 -1.57 0.32 -4.33
C GLU A 44 -2.27 -0.16 -3.03
N LEU A 45 -1.61 0.03 -1.88
CA LEU A 45 -2.15 -0.36 -0.57
C LEU A 45 -3.41 0.45 -0.20
N GLY A 46 -3.41 1.75 -0.52
CA GLY A 46 -4.56 2.62 -0.29
C GLY A 46 -5.79 2.21 -1.11
N GLN A 47 -5.58 1.86 -2.39
CA GLN A 47 -6.65 1.37 -3.27
C GLN A 47 -7.24 0.06 -2.76
N GLU A 48 -6.40 -0.87 -2.32
CA GLU A 48 -6.84 -2.14 -1.76
C GLU A 48 -7.73 -1.96 -0.52
N ILE A 49 -7.29 -1.14 0.43
CA ILE A 49 -8.08 -0.84 1.63
C ILE A 49 -9.38 -0.13 1.28
N GLY A 50 -9.33 0.86 0.39
CA GLY A 50 -10.53 1.55 -0.08
C GLY A 50 -11.55 0.61 -0.74
N TYR A 51 -11.06 -0.36 -1.52
CA TYR A 51 -11.91 -1.40 -2.09
C TYR A 51 -12.59 -2.23 -1.00
N TYR A 52 -11.86 -2.74 -0.01
CA TYR A 52 -12.44 -3.50 1.10
C TYR A 52 -13.46 -2.71 1.91
N GLN A 53 -13.15 -1.45 2.24
CA GLN A 53 -14.08 -0.55 2.94
C GLN A 53 -15.37 -0.34 2.13
N SER A 54 -15.27 -0.15 0.81
CA SER A 54 -16.43 0.03 -0.05
C SER A 54 -17.35 -1.20 -0.06
N CYS A 55 -16.78 -2.40 -0.21
CA CYS A 55 -17.53 -3.65 -0.19
C CYS A 55 -18.22 -3.87 1.16
N VAL A 56 -17.49 -3.69 2.27
CA VAL A 56 -18.05 -3.86 3.61
C VAL A 56 -19.17 -2.87 3.89
N SER A 57 -19.05 -1.62 3.44
CA SER A 57 -20.12 -0.64 3.51
C SER A 57 -21.39 -1.10 2.78
N VAL A 58 -21.25 -1.60 1.55
CA VAL A 58 -22.38 -2.15 0.77
C VAL A 58 -22.98 -3.37 1.46
N TRP A 59 -22.17 -4.30 1.95
CA TRP A 59 -22.64 -5.51 2.62
C TRP A 59 -23.39 -5.22 3.91
N ASN A 60 -22.90 -4.28 4.73
CA ASN A 60 -23.60 -3.84 5.94
C ASN A 60 -24.98 -3.26 5.59
N ASN A 61 -25.09 -2.47 4.52
CA ASN A 61 -26.38 -1.97 4.04
C ASN A 61 -27.31 -3.10 3.57
N LEU A 62 -26.81 -4.06 2.80
CA LEU A 62 -27.60 -5.20 2.32
C LEU A 62 -28.11 -6.07 3.48
N VAL A 63 -27.27 -6.33 4.48
CA VAL A 63 -27.67 -7.05 5.71
C VAL A 63 -28.83 -6.34 6.40
N ASN A 64 -28.79 -5.01 6.49
CA ASN A 64 -29.87 -4.23 7.09
C ASN A 64 -31.16 -4.29 6.28
N ILE A 65 -31.08 -4.17 4.94
CA ILE A 65 -32.24 -4.25 4.04
C ILE A 65 -32.91 -5.63 4.13
N TYR A 66 -32.13 -6.70 4.15
CA TYR A 66 -32.63 -8.09 4.13
C TYR A 66 -32.82 -8.71 5.52
N LYS A 67 -32.77 -7.91 6.60
CA LYS A 67 -32.81 -8.39 7.99
C LYS A 67 -34.01 -9.29 8.30
N SER A 68 -35.19 -9.00 7.73
CA SER A 68 -36.41 -9.79 7.91
C SER A 68 -36.42 -11.11 7.15
N THR A 69 -35.57 -11.27 6.14
CA THR A 69 -35.58 -12.41 5.22
C THR A 69 -34.69 -13.58 5.66
N GLN A 70 -33.94 -13.42 6.76
CA GLN A 70 -32.98 -14.41 7.28
C GLN A 70 -32.00 -14.97 6.21
N LYS A 71 -31.71 -14.19 5.15
CA LYS A 71 -30.81 -14.58 4.07
C LYS A 71 -29.36 -14.81 4.51
N PHE A 72 -28.95 -14.19 5.61
CA PHE A 72 -27.57 -14.26 6.11
C PHE A 72 -27.49 -15.06 7.41
N THR A 73 -26.48 -15.92 7.52
CA THR A 73 -26.27 -16.73 8.72
C THR A 73 -25.69 -15.89 9.86
N PRO A 74 -25.98 -16.20 11.14
CA PRO A 74 -25.38 -15.48 12.28
C PRO A 74 -23.84 -15.45 12.23
N ARG A 75 -23.21 -16.53 11.75
CA ARG A 75 -21.76 -16.63 11.58
C ARG A 75 -21.23 -15.63 10.54
N SER A 76 -21.91 -15.50 9.40
CA SER A 76 -21.54 -14.52 8.35
C SER A 76 -21.64 -13.08 8.85
N LEU A 77 -22.68 -12.77 9.64
CA LEU A 77 -22.87 -11.45 10.25
C LEU A 77 -21.77 -11.12 11.27
N GLN A 78 -21.42 -12.08 12.13
CA GLN A 78 -20.31 -11.91 13.08
C GLN A 78 -18.96 -11.70 12.38
N ASN A 79 -18.74 -12.37 11.24
CA ASN A 79 -17.50 -12.18 10.47
C ASN A 79 -17.46 -10.82 9.78
N LEU A 80 -18.60 -10.34 9.25
CA LEU A 80 -18.74 -9.00 8.69
C LEU A 80 -18.48 -7.92 9.75
N GLU A 81 -19.02 -8.06 10.97
CA GLU A 81 -18.77 -7.12 12.06
C GLU A 81 -17.28 -7.08 12.44
N LYS A 82 -16.63 -8.25 12.56
CA LYS A 82 -15.20 -8.34 12.84
C LYS A 82 -14.35 -7.70 11.73
N LEU A 83 -14.70 -7.95 10.47
CA LEU A 83 -14.02 -7.34 9.33
C LEU A 83 -14.18 -5.81 9.32
N THR A 84 -15.38 -5.32 9.63
CA THR A 84 -15.65 -3.88 9.76
C THR A 84 -14.73 -3.27 10.82
N LYS A 85 -14.63 -3.89 12.01
CA LYS A 85 -13.73 -3.44 13.08
C LYS A 85 -12.25 -3.46 12.69
N LEU A 86 -11.80 -4.48 11.95
CA LEU A 86 -10.42 -4.51 11.46
C LEU A 86 -10.14 -3.35 10.50
N LEU A 87 -11.07 -3.06 9.60
CA LEU A 87 -10.93 -1.95 8.63
C LEU A 87 -11.02 -0.57 9.31
N ASP A 88 -11.88 -0.41 10.33
CA ASP A 88 -12.02 0.84 11.07
C ASP A 88 -10.74 1.18 11.88
N ASN A 89 -10.07 0.16 12.39
CA ASN A 89 -8.83 0.31 13.16
C ASN A 89 -7.56 0.35 12.29
N TYR A 90 -7.67 0.07 10.98
CA TYR A 90 -6.53 0.05 10.09
C TYR A 90 -6.15 1.46 9.64
N HIS A 91 -4.88 1.80 9.81
CA HIS A 91 -4.32 3.06 9.34
C HIS A 91 -3.08 2.79 8.50
N LEU A 92 -3.02 3.43 7.32
CA LEU A 92 -1.86 3.31 6.43
C LEU A 92 -0.67 4.13 6.99
N ASN A 93 0.02 3.58 8.00
CA ASN A 93 1.19 4.16 8.66
C ASN A 93 2.47 3.33 8.40
N PHE A 94 3.34 3.82 7.52
CA PHE A 94 4.60 3.13 7.17
C PHE A 94 5.63 3.02 8.31
N ASN A 95 5.40 3.70 9.44
CA ASN A 95 6.25 3.55 10.64
C ASN A 95 5.76 2.41 11.56
N ASP A 96 4.62 1.81 11.28
CA ASP A 96 4.11 0.68 12.05
C ASP A 96 4.64 -0.63 11.46
N GLU A 97 5.44 -1.37 12.24
CA GLU A 97 6.00 -2.66 11.84
C GLU A 97 4.92 -3.73 11.56
N ASN A 98 3.72 -3.56 12.13
CA ASN A 98 2.62 -4.51 11.98
C ASN A 98 1.69 -4.20 10.81
N ILE A 99 1.92 -3.10 10.08
CA ILE A 99 0.97 -2.65 9.07
C ILE A 99 0.67 -3.69 8.00
N MET A 100 1.69 -4.42 7.55
CA MET A 100 1.54 -5.46 6.54
C MET A 100 0.89 -6.73 7.09
N SER A 101 1.13 -7.06 8.36
CA SER A 101 0.49 -8.22 9.00
C SER A 101 -1.00 -7.95 9.26
N SER A 102 -1.36 -6.75 9.71
CA SER A 102 -2.75 -6.29 9.85
C SER A 102 -3.47 -6.25 8.50
N LEU A 103 -2.82 -5.77 7.44
CA LEU A 103 -3.39 -5.82 6.08
C LEU A 103 -3.63 -7.26 5.63
N ASN A 104 -2.70 -8.18 5.90
CA ASN A 104 -2.87 -9.58 5.57
C ASN A 104 -4.03 -10.23 6.35
N GLU A 105 -4.22 -9.87 7.62
CA GLU A 105 -5.39 -10.30 8.39
C GLU A 105 -6.70 -9.84 7.72
N ILE A 106 -6.75 -8.58 7.28
CA ILE A 106 -7.90 -8.02 6.55
C ILE A 106 -8.16 -8.80 5.26
N ARG A 107 -7.12 -9.07 4.44
CA ARG A 107 -7.25 -9.85 3.18
C ARG A 107 -7.88 -11.22 3.41
N VAL A 108 -7.35 -11.98 4.38
CA VAL A 108 -7.86 -13.32 4.73
C VAL A 108 -9.30 -13.23 5.21
N LYS A 109 -9.60 -12.27 6.08
CA LYS A 109 -10.94 -12.07 6.63
C LYS A 109 -11.94 -11.62 5.57
N PHE A 110 -11.52 -10.77 4.64
CA PHE A 110 -12.32 -10.29 3.51
C PHE A 110 -12.78 -11.45 2.64
N LYS A 111 -11.84 -12.29 2.19
CA LYS A 111 -12.12 -13.49 1.38
C LYS A 111 -13.05 -14.48 2.08
N LEU A 112 -12.86 -14.68 3.38
CA LEU A 112 -13.74 -15.54 4.17
C LEU A 112 -15.16 -14.96 4.25
N THR A 113 -15.28 -13.67 4.55
CA THR A 113 -16.56 -12.98 4.70
C THR A 113 -17.32 -12.92 3.37
N SER A 114 -16.66 -12.60 2.25
CA SER A 114 -17.30 -12.55 0.92
C SER A 114 -17.93 -13.90 0.55
N THR A 115 -17.17 -14.98 0.76
CA THR A 115 -17.63 -16.35 0.53
C THR A 115 -18.84 -16.70 1.40
N GLN A 116 -18.81 -16.35 2.69
CA GLN A 116 -19.89 -16.67 3.63
C GLN A 116 -21.16 -15.86 3.43
N LEU A 117 -21.04 -14.63 2.92
CA LEU A 117 -22.19 -13.81 2.56
C LEU A 117 -22.80 -14.24 1.21
N GLY A 118 -22.06 -15.03 0.41
CA GLY A 118 -22.47 -15.38 -0.95
C GLY A 118 -22.52 -14.19 -1.89
N LEU A 119 -21.86 -13.08 -1.52
CA LEU A 119 -21.80 -11.85 -2.29
C LEU A 119 -20.49 -11.87 -3.08
N GLN A 120 -20.58 -12.24 -4.35
CA GLN A 120 -19.42 -12.29 -5.22
C GLN A 120 -18.77 -10.91 -5.33
N THR A 121 -17.47 -10.88 -5.08
CA THR A 121 -16.58 -9.75 -5.36
C THR A 121 -15.95 -9.97 -6.72
N LYS A 122 -15.53 -8.89 -7.39
CA LYS A 122 -14.80 -8.94 -8.68
C LYS A 122 -13.37 -9.53 -8.54
N GLU A 123 -13.11 -10.33 -7.51
CA GLU A 123 -11.85 -11.03 -7.28
C GLU A 123 -11.80 -12.31 -8.12
N GLN A 124 -11.64 -12.22 -9.44
CA GLN A 124 -11.12 -13.39 -10.16
C GLN A 124 -9.96 -13.12 -11.12
N ASN A 125 -9.79 -11.94 -11.73
CA ASN A 125 -8.69 -11.75 -12.70
C ASN A 125 -8.08 -10.33 -12.84
N GLU A 126 -8.57 -9.29 -12.16
CA GLU A 126 -8.18 -7.89 -12.51
C GLU A 126 -7.46 -7.10 -11.40
N LEU A 127 -7.34 -7.63 -10.18
CA LEU A 127 -6.62 -6.97 -9.08
C LEU A 127 -5.37 -7.79 -8.73
N SER A 128 -4.44 -7.89 -9.68
CA SER A 128 -3.04 -8.16 -9.32
C SER A 128 -2.44 -6.80 -8.94
N PHE A 129 -2.42 -6.53 -7.65
CA PHE A 129 -1.49 -5.57 -7.09
C PHE A 129 -0.10 -6.23 -7.05
#